data_AF-A0A7W0BXJ2-F1
#
_entry.id   AF-A0A7W0BXJ2-F1
#
_cell.length_a   1.000
_cell.length_b   1.000
_cell.length_c   1.000
_cell.angle_alpha   90.00
_cell.angle_beta   90.00
_cell.angle_gamma   90.00
#
_symmetry.space_group_name_H-M   'P 1'
#
loop_
_entity.id
_entity.type
_entity.pdbx_description
1 polymer ?
#
loop_
_entity_poly.entity_id
_entity_poly.type
_entity_poly.pdbx_seq_one_letter_code
_entity_poly.pdbx_strand_id
1 'polypeptide(L)'
;MNEVSYKQLKRWIQQKQPVMIKTVRGETTFLIVKLYEDAKKLFAYDRNAKLTTIALDDIIYIQPVRIYGSFYVSNRLVKVIG
;
A
#
# COMPACT_ATOMS: atom_id res chain seq x y z
N MET A 1 -7.77 7.13 16.69
CA MET A 1 -7.13 6.52 15.50
C MET A 1 -7.98 6.90 14.29
N ASN A 2 -7.40 7.56 13.28
CA ASN A 2 -8.14 7.82 12.04
C ASN A 2 -8.29 6.49 11.31
N GLU A 3 -9.45 5.85 11.43
CA GLU A 3 -9.83 4.73 10.59
C GLU A 3 -9.79 5.19 9.13
N VAL A 4 -8.84 4.66 8.35
CA VAL A 4 -8.78 4.97 6.93
C VAL A 4 -9.93 4.25 6.23
N SER A 5 -10.91 5.03 5.73
CA SER A 5 -12.06 4.48 5.03
C SER A 5 -11.66 3.70 3.76
N TYR A 6 -12.47 2.69 3.40
CA TYR A 6 -12.28 1.97 2.13
C TYR A 6 -12.29 2.88 0.91
N LYS A 7 -13.07 3.98 0.94
CA LYS A 7 -13.08 5.00 -0.10
C LYS A 7 -11.71 5.68 -0.25
N GLN A 8 -11.01 5.94 0.85
CA GLN A 8 -9.68 6.52 0.83
C GLN A 8 -8.64 5.53 0.28
N LEU A 9 -8.72 4.25 0.69
CA LEU A 9 -7.85 3.20 0.14
C LEU A 9 -8.01 3.05 -1.38
N LYS A 10 -9.26 3.05 -1.86
CA LYS A 10 -9.57 3.01 -3.30
C LYS A 10 -8.95 4.19 -4.05
N ARG A 11 -9.02 5.41 -3.49
CA ARG A 11 -8.38 6.60 -4.07
C ARG A 11 -6.87 6.45 -4.17
N TRP A 12 -6.22 5.97 -3.10
CA TRP A 12 -4.77 5.75 -3.11
C TRP A 12 -4.33 4.70 -4.13
N ILE A 13 -5.11 3.62 -4.29
CA ILE A 13 -4.87 2.61 -5.34
C ILE A 13 -4.95 3.25 -6.74
N GLN A 14 -6.01 4.03 -7.01
CA GLN A 14 -6.20 4.69 -8.31
C GLN A 14 -5.09 5.69 -8.62
N GLN A 15 -4.64 6.44 -7.61
CA GLN A 15 -3.57 7.44 -7.74
C GLN A 15 -2.17 6.82 -7.75
N LYS A 16 -2.06 5.49 -7.56
CA LYS A 16 -0.77 4.80 -7.31
C LYS A 16 0.03 5.47 -6.19
N GLN A 17 -0.67 5.96 -5.17
CA GLN A 17 -0.08 6.66 -4.03
C GLN A 17 0.68 5.65 -3.17
N PRO A 18 2.00 5.82 -2.97
CA PRO A 18 2.75 5.02 -2.01
C PRO A 18 2.25 5.30 -0.60
N VAL A 19 2.16 4.26 0.22
CA VAL A 19 1.71 4.34 1.60
C VAL A 19 2.70 3.65 2.52
N MET A 20 2.89 4.18 3.71
CA MET A 20 3.56 3.49 4.79
C MET A 20 2.51 2.78 5.63
N ILE A 21 2.70 1.49 5.85
CA ILE A 21 1.81 0.64 6.65
C ILE A 21 2.61 0.10 7.81
N LYS A 22 2.11 0.34 9.03
CA LYS A 22 2.62 -0.29 10.25
C LYS A 22 1.67 -1.38 10.68
N THR A 23 2.22 -2.56 10.90
CA THR A 23 1.54 -3.73 11.47
C THR A 23 2.26 -4.16 12.74
N VAL A 24 1.70 -5.13 13.46
CA VAL A 24 2.40 -5.77 14.60
C VAL A 24 3.73 -6.44 14.21
N ARG A 25 3.90 -6.77 12.92
CA ARG A 25 5.11 -7.44 12.38
C ARG A 25 6.19 -6.46 11.93
N GLY A 26 5.88 -5.17 11.88
CA GLY A 26 6.81 -4.13 11.42
C GLY A 26 6.15 -3.07 10.55
N GLU A 27 6.98 -2.12 10.11
CA GLU A 27 6.60 -0.99 9.26
C GLU A 27 7.30 -1.08 7.91
N THR A 28 6.57 -0.85 6.83
CA THR A 28 7.12 -0.88 5.46
C THR A 28 6.32 0.04 4.53
N THR A 29 7.00 0.53 3.49
CA THR A 29 6.37 1.28 2.40
C THR A 29 5.88 0.34 1.30
N PHE A 30 4.62 0.52 0.93
CA PHE A 30 3.92 -0.30 -0.04
C PHE A 30 3.26 0.54 -1.13
N LEU A 31 3.07 -0.09 -2.29
CA LEU A 31 2.14 0.34 -3.31
C LEU A 31 0.94 -0.61 -3.29
N ILE A 32 -0.21 -0.15 -2.82
CA ILE A 32 -1.43 -0.96 -2.79
C ILE A 32 -1.96 -1.09 -4.21
N VAL A 33 -2.23 -2.33 -4.64
CA VAL A 33 -2.76 -2.63 -5.98
C VAL A 33 -4.20 -3.12 -5.96
N LYS A 34 -4.66 -3.70 -4.86
CA LYS A 34 -6.04 -4.17 -4.76
C LYS A 34 -6.54 -4.20 -3.32
N LEU A 35 -7.81 -3.83 -3.15
CA LEU A 35 -8.57 -3.98 -1.91
C LEU A 35 -9.65 -5.04 -2.14
N TYR A 36 -9.73 -6.01 -1.23
CA TYR A 36 -10.82 -6.98 -1.14
C TYR A 36 -11.60 -6.68 0.14
N GLU A 37 -12.73 -5.98 0.01
CA GLU A 37 -13.53 -5.50 1.13
C GLU A 37 -14.14 -6.65 1.93
N ASP A 38 -14.76 -7.62 1.25
CA ASP A 38 -15.41 -8.77 1.89
C ASP A 38 -14.43 -9.61 2.71
N ALA A 39 -13.20 -9.73 2.23
CA ALA A 39 -12.14 -10.50 2.88
C ALA A 39 -11.26 -9.65 3.82
N LYS A 40 -11.55 -8.34 3.95
CA LYS A 40 -10.75 -7.36 4.70
C LYS A 40 -9.24 -7.46 4.44
N LYS A 41 -8.84 -7.49 3.16
CA LYS A 41 -7.44 -7.68 2.76
C LYS A 41 -6.97 -6.66 1.72
N LEU A 42 -5.72 -6.26 1.84
CA LEU A 42 -4.97 -5.50 0.84
C LEU A 42 -3.94 -6.40 0.16
N PHE A 43 -3.79 -6.19 -1.15
CA PHE A 43 -2.66 -6.69 -1.91
C PHE A 43 -1.79 -5.50 -2.26
N ALA A 44 -0.51 -5.59 -1.93
CA ALA A 44 0.42 -4.50 -2.12
C ALA A 44 1.82 -5.02 -2.47
N TYR A 45 2.54 -4.25 -3.28
CA TYR A 45 3.96 -4.50 -3.55
C TYR A 45 4.82 -3.70 -2.58
N ASP A 46 5.83 -4.33 -2.00
CA ASP A 46 6.92 -3.60 -1.37
C ASP A 46 7.86 -3.01 -2.42
N ARG A 47 8.88 -2.26 -1.98
CA ARG A 47 9.85 -1.64 -2.90
C ARG A 47 10.70 -2.63 -3.71
N ASN A 48 10.74 -3.90 -3.29
CA ASN A 48 11.51 -4.97 -3.92
C ASN A 48 10.65 -5.83 -4.86
N ALA A 49 9.49 -5.32 -5.31
CA ALA A 49 8.55 -6.04 -6.17
C ALA A 49 7.87 -7.24 -5.49
N LYS A 50 7.98 -7.41 -4.17
CA LYS A 50 7.37 -8.55 -3.49
C LYS A 50 5.89 -8.28 -3.25
N LEU A 51 5.04 -9.10 -3.87
CA LEU A 51 3.60 -9.07 -3.61
C LEU A 51 3.35 -9.58 -2.18
N THR A 52 2.68 -8.77 -1.39
CA THR A 52 2.34 -9.05 0.00
C THR A 52 0.84 -8.88 0.21
N THR A 53 0.24 -9.81 0.93
CA THR A 53 -1.14 -9.71 1.42
C THR A 53 -1.10 -9.18 2.85
N ILE A 54 -1.89 -8.13 3.11
CA ILE A 54 -1.98 -7.47 4.41
C ILE A 54 -3.44 -7.56 4.86
N ALA A 55 -3.71 -8.18 6.01
CA ALA A 55 -5.04 -8.14 6.62
C ALA A 55 -5.28 -6.74 7.19
N LEU A 56 -6.49 -6.18 6.96
CA LEU A 56 -6.81 -4.84 7.45
C LEU A 56 -6.83 -4.78 8.98
N ASP A 57 -7.24 -5.87 9.63
CA ASP A 57 -7.28 -5.97 11.09
C ASP A 57 -5.86 -5.99 11.72
N ASP A 58 -4.82 -6.28 10.94
CA ASP A 58 -3.41 -6.25 11.39
C ASP A 58 -2.78 -4.85 11.28
N ILE A 59 -3.47 -3.88 10.66
CA ILE A 59 -2.94 -2.53 10.42
C ILE A 59 -3.13 -1.68 11.68
N ILE A 60 -2.01 -1.30 12.28
CA ILE A 60 -1.98 -0.36 13.41
C ILE A 60 -2.18 1.07 12.89
N TYR A 61 -1.49 1.43 11.80
CA TYR A 61 -1.71 2.69 11.10
C TYR A 61 -1.25 2.62 9.64
N ILE A 62 -1.83 3.49 8.82
CA ILE A 62 -1.49 3.67 7.41
C ILE A 62 -1.54 5.16 7.04
N GLN A 63 -0.54 5.65 6.30
CA GLN A 63 -0.55 7.01 5.75
C GLN A 63 0.09 7.07 4.36
N PRO A 64 -0.30 8.05 3.53
CA PRO A 64 0.41 8.33 2.29
C PRO A 64 1.82 8.83 2.60
N VAL A 65 2.78 8.40 1.79
CA VAL A 65 4.17 8.87 1.89
C VAL A 65 4.69 9.27 0.52
N ARG A 66 5.55 10.29 0.50
CA ARG A 66 6.34 10.60 -0.68
C ARG A 66 7.56 9.70 -0.69
N ILE A 67 7.87 9.10 -1.84
CA ILE A 67 9.11 8.34 -2.03
C ILE A 67 9.96 9.03 -3.08
N TYR A 68 11.27 8.90 -2.93
CA TYR A 68 12.24 9.13 -4.00
C TYR A 68 12.60 7.76 -4.59
N GLY A 69 12.48 7.60 -5.92
CA GLY A 69 12.70 6.33 -6.61
C GLY A 69 11.43 5.72 -7.20
N SER A 70 11.40 4.41 -7.39
CA SER A 70 10.27 3.69 -8.01
C SER A 70 10.07 2.33 -7.36
N PHE A 71 8.86 1.78 -7.50
CA PHE A 71 8.63 0.36 -7.23
C PHE A 71 9.12 -0.42 -8.45
N TYR A 72 10.06 -1.35 -8.23
CA TYR A 72 10.37 -2.35 -9.25
C TYR A 72 9.14 -3.27 -9.32
N VAL A 73 8.49 -3.40 -10.47
CA VAL A 73 7.43 -4.39 -10.67
C VAL A 73 7.75 -5.11 -11.97
N SER A 74 8.14 -6.39 -11.88
CA SER A 74 8.41 -7.30 -13.00
C SER A 74 8.93 -6.63 -14.29
N ASN A 75 10.19 -6.18 -14.28
CA ASN A 75 10.90 -5.56 -15.41
C ASN A 75 10.26 -4.29 -16.03
N ARG A 76 9.31 -3.63 -15.35
CA ARG A 76 8.84 -2.29 -15.72
C ARG A 76 8.96 -1.32 -14.55
N LEU A 77 9.69 -0.23 -14.79
CA LEU A 77 9.85 0.88 -13.85
C LEU A 77 8.54 1.68 -13.83
N VAL A 78 7.78 1.61 -12.73
CA VAL A 78 6.60 2.46 -12.54
C VAL A 78 7.05 3.74 -11.86
N LYS A 79 7.23 4.81 -12.64
CA LYS A 79 7.61 6.13 -12.14
C LYS A 79 6.41 6.76 -11.43
N VAL A 80 6.57 7.07 -10.15
CA VAL A 80 5.59 7.85 -9.38
C VAL A 80 5.89 9.32 -9.62
N ILE A 81 4.92 10.06 -10.18
CA ILE A 81 5.02 11.51 -10.34
C ILE A 81 4.29 12.10 -9.13
N GLY A 82 5.02 12.85 -8.31
CA GLY A 82 4.49 13.58 -7.17
C GLY A 82 4.05 15.00 -7.53
#